data_AF-A0A645DJ91-F1
#
_entry.id   AF-A0A645DJ91-F1
#
_cell.length_a   1.000
_cell.length_b   1.000
_cell.length_c   1.000
_cell.angle_alpha   90.00
_cell.angle_beta   90.00
_cell.angle_gamma   90.00
#
_symmetry.space_group_name_H-M   'P 1'
#
loop_
_entity.id
_entity.type
_entity.pdbx_description
1 polymer ?
#
loop_
_entity_poly.entity_id
_entity_poly.type
_entity_poly.pdbx_seq_one_letter_code
_entity_poly.pdbx_strand_id
1 'polypeptide(L)'
;MSAPAVAKAVKDVFAIMPNAIGMNNHRGSKATSNDQIMSVLMETLAPMNKIFIDSRTSSKSVAYKTAQRFGVPSAYNSIFLDHETNIEFMRKQFQKAVTIAKKRGWVVAICHNRPDTIPFLQELCDSNINDVKFVTVPELLRIQKAQ
;
A
#
# COMPACT_ATOMS: atom_id res chain seq x y z
N MET A 1 -17.21 -14.87 -3.57
CA MET A 1 -16.20 -15.93 -3.69
C MET A 1 -16.22 -16.75 -2.42
N SER A 2 -16.05 -18.06 -2.51
CA SER A 2 -15.87 -18.92 -1.34
C SER A 2 -14.48 -18.76 -0.74
N ALA A 3 -14.27 -19.16 0.51
CA ALA A 3 -12.95 -19.15 1.15
C ALA A 3 -11.89 -19.93 0.34
N PRO A 4 -12.17 -21.16 -0.16
CA PRO A 4 -11.21 -21.87 -1.02
C PRO A 4 -10.85 -21.10 -2.29
N ALA A 5 -11.81 -20.39 -2.90
CA ALA A 5 -11.55 -19.60 -4.10
C ALA A 5 -10.64 -18.39 -3.81
N VAL A 6 -10.79 -17.74 -2.66
CA VAL A 6 -9.90 -16.64 -2.24
C VAL A 6 -8.49 -17.16 -1.99
N ALA A 7 -8.36 -18.23 -1.20
CA ALA A 7 -7.06 -18.82 -0.89
C ALA A 7 -6.34 -19.31 -2.16
N LYS A 8 -7.06 -19.93 -3.09
CA LYS A 8 -6.51 -20.35 -4.37
C LYS A 8 -6.01 -19.16 -5.19
N ALA A 9 -6.81 -18.09 -5.31
CA ALA A 9 -6.41 -16.90 -6.07
C ALA A 9 -5.13 -16.25 -5.52
N VAL A 10 -4.97 -16.19 -4.20
CA VAL A 10 -3.74 -15.69 -3.56
C VAL A 10 -2.55 -16.59 -3.89
N LYS A 11 -2.69 -17.90 -3.77
CA LYS A 11 -1.62 -18.86 -4.10
C LYS A 11 -1.21 -18.77 -5.57
N ASP A 12 -2.18 -18.72 -6.47
CA ASP A 12 -1.96 -18.65 -7.91
C ASP A 12 -1.15 -17.39 -8.28
N VAL A 13 -1.46 -16.23 -7.68
CA VAL A 13 -0.75 -14.98 -8.01
C VAL A 13 0.73 -15.03 -7.61
N PHE A 14 1.06 -15.64 -6.48
CA PHE A 14 2.45 -15.79 -6.04
C PHE A 14 3.18 -16.93 -6.75
N ALA A 15 2.46 -17.91 -7.31
CA ALA A 15 3.05 -18.91 -8.19
C ALA A 15 3.49 -18.29 -9.52
N ILE A 16 2.69 -17.37 -10.08
CA ILE A 16 3.00 -16.67 -11.33
C ILE A 16 4.04 -15.56 -11.11
N MET A 17 4.09 -14.96 -9.91
CA MET A 17 5.07 -13.93 -9.53
C MET A 17 5.90 -14.37 -8.31
N PRO A 18 6.81 -15.34 -8.47
CA PRO A 18 7.56 -15.93 -7.33
C PRO A 18 8.42 -14.90 -6.59
N ASN A 19 8.91 -13.88 -7.30
CA ASN A 19 9.76 -12.82 -6.75
C ASN A 19 8.97 -11.70 -6.06
N ALA A 20 7.63 -11.71 -6.10
CA ALA A 20 6.83 -10.70 -5.43
C ALA A 20 7.02 -10.81 -3.91
N ILE A 21 7.44 -9.72 -3.27
CA ILE A 21 7.66 -9.66 -1.81
C ILE A 21 6.34 -9.48 -1.03
N GLY A 22 5.25 -9.17 -1.73
CA GLY A 22 3.97 -8.82 -1.13
C GLY A 22 2.92 -8.49 -2.18
N MET A 23 1.79 -7.97 -1.72
CA MET A 23 0.70 -7.49 -2.57
C MET A 23 0.03 -6.25 -1.99
N ASN A 24 -0.67 -5.53 -2.84
CA ASN A 24 -1.64 -4.51 -2.46
C ASN A 24 -2.99 -4.79 -3.13
N ASN A 25 -4.05 -4.10 -2.69
CA ASN A 25 -5.34 -4.19 -3.39
C ASN A 25 -5.44 -3.15 -4.51
N HIS A 26 -5.86 -3.58 -5.70
CA HIS A 26 -6.32 -2.70 -6.76
C HIS A 26 -7.85 -2.58 -6.70
N ARG A 27 -8.37 -1.37 -6.47
CA ARG A 27 -9.79 -1.16 -6.10
C ARG A 27 -10.15 -2.06 -4.91
N GLY A 28 -11.18 -2.89 -5.04
CA GLY A 28 -11.50 -3.93 -4.07
C GLY A 28 -12.34 -3.46 -2.89
N SER A 29 -12.96 -2.27 -2.94
CA SER A 29 -13.72 -1.71 -1.81
C SER A 29 -14.74 -2.66 -1.17
N LYS A 30 -15.39 -3.54 -1.96
CA LYS A 30 -16.29 -4.58 -1.41
C LYS A 30 -15.53 -5.68 -0.66
N ALA A 31 -14.43 -6.18 -1.24
CA ALA A 31 -13.62 -7.23 -0.63
C ALA A 31 -12.88 -6.72 0.61
N THR A 32 -12.25 -5.56 0.52
CA THR A 32 -11.45 -4.99 1.60
C THR A 32 -12.29 -4.47 2.77
N SER A 33 -13.60 -4.33 2.60
CA SER A 33 -14.55 -4.02 3.69
C SER A 33 -15.23 -5.29 4.27
N ASN A 34 -14.89 -6.48 3.79
CA ASN A 34 -15.45 -7.76 4.24
C ASN A 34 -14.42 -8.52 5.09
N ASP A 35 -14.69 -8.64 6.40
CA ASP A 35 -13.77 -9.28 7.34
C ASP A 35 -13.55 -10.78 7.08
N GLN A 36 -14.56 -11.51 6.59
CA GLN A 36 -14.42 -12.93 6.25
C GLN A 36 -13.48 -13.12 5.07
N ILE A 37 -13.65 -12.34 4.00
CA ILE A 37 -12.79 -12.38 2.81
C ILE A 37 -11.36 -12.00 3.18
N MET A 38 -11.19 -10.90 3.93
CA MET A 38 -9.86 -10.45 4.34
C MET A 38 -9.19 -11.42 5.31
N SER A 39 -9.94 -12.10 6.19
CA SER A 39 -9.38 -13.11 7.09
C SER A 39 -8.79 -14.27 6.32
N VAL A 40 -9.54 -14.83 5.36
CA VAL A 40 -9.06 -15.93 4.51
C VAL A 40 -7.83 -15.50 3.68
N LEU A 41 -7.84 -14.28 3.16
CA LEU A 41 -6.71 -13.74 2.42
C LEU A 41 -5.46 -13.66 3.31
N MET A 42 -5.57 -13.07 4.50
CA MET A 42 -4.44 -12.88 5.42
C MET A 42 -3.95 -14.19 6.03
N GLU A 43 -4.87 -15.11 6.37
CA GLU A 43 -4.55 -16.46 6.80
C GLU A 43 -3.74 -17.20 5.73
N THR A 44 -4.12 -17.06 4.46
CA THR A 44 -3.39 -17.66 3.34
C THR A 44 -2.02 -16.99 3.15
N LEU A 45 -1.93 -15.68 3.35
CA LEU A 45 -0.73 -14.88 3.11
C LEU A 45 0.33 -15.03 4.21
N ALA A 46 -0.09 -15.21 5.47
CA ALA A 46 0.78 -15.31 6.63
C ALA A 46 1.92 -16.35 6.52
N PRO A 47 1.67 -17.63 6.17
CA PRO A 47 2.73 -18.62 6.05
C PRO A 47 3.67 -18.39 4.85
N MET A 48 3.32 -17.49 3.93
CA MET A 48 4.12 -17.20 2.73
C MET A 48 5.22 -16.14 2.97
N ASN A 49 5.31 -15.58 4.18
CA ASN A 49 6.25 -14.49 4.53
C ASN A 49 6.16 -13.28 3.58
N LYS A 50 4.94 -12.93 3.16
CA LYS A 50 4.66 -11.82 2.24
C LYS A 50 4.13 -10.59 2.99
N ILE A 51 4.30 -9.43 2.37
CA ILE A 51 3.83 -8.14 2.88
C ILE A 51 2.44 -7.82 2.30
N PHE A 52 1.62 -7.08 3.04
CA PHE A 52 0.38 -6.48 2.52
C PHE A 52 0.35 -4.95 2.63
N ILE A 53 0.02 -4.26 1.54
CA ILE A 53 -0.25 -2.82 1.55
C ILE A 53 -1.74 -2.58 1.26
N ASP A 54 -2.46 -2.04 2.24
CA ASP A 54 -3.84 -1.63 2.05
C ASP A 54 -3.87 -0.30 1.27
N SER A 55 -4.25 -0.33 0.00
CA SER A 55 -4.43 0.87 -0.83
C SER A 55 -5.55 1.78 -0.33
N ARG A 56 -6.40 1.27 0.57
CA ARG A 56 -7.45 1.99 1.30
C ARG A 56 -8.41 2.76 0.39
N THR A 57 -8.90 2.10 -0.65
CA THR A 57 -9.89 2.63 -1.61
C THR A 57 -11.31 2.79 -1.02
N SER A 58 -11.48 2.48 0.26
CA SER A 58 -12.70 2.61 1.05
C SER A 58 -12.34 2.96 2.48
N SER A 59 -13.04 3.93 3.07
CA SER A 59 -12.91 4.25 4.51
C SER A 59 -13.35 3.10 5.42
N LYS A 60 -14.14 2.17 4.89
CA LYS A 60 -14.63 0.96 5.58
C LYS A 60 -13.66 -0.22 5.49
N SER A 61 -12.47 -0.02 4.91
CA SER A 61 -11.54 -1.14 4.76
C SER A 61 -11.09 -1.68 6.12
N VAL A 62 -11.16 -3.00 6.27
CA VAL A 62 -10.64 -3.75 7.42
C VAL A 62 -9.29 -4.39 7.12
N ALA A 63 -8.79 -4.27 5.88
CA ALA A 63 -7.68 -5.07 5.37
C ALA A 63 -6.39 -4.88 6.17
N TYR A 64 -5.99 -3.63 6.46
CA TYR A 64 -4.83 -3.36 7.32
C TYR A 64 -4.99 -3.96 8.73
N LYS A 65 -6.15 -3.78 9.38
CA LYS A 65 -6.39 -4.32 10.73
C LYS A 65 -6.37 -5.85 10.74
N THR A 66 -6.95 -6.48 9.72
CA THR A 66 -6.94 -7.93 9.55
C THR A 66 -5.52 -8.44 9.29
N ALA A 67 -4.72 -7.76 8.47
CA ALA A 67 -3.31 -8.12 8.26
C ALA A 67 -2.52 -8.15 9.58
N GLN A 68 -2.67 -7.11 10.40
CA GLN A 68 -2.05 -7.03 11.73
C GLN A 68 -2.52 -8.17 12.65
N ARG A 69 -3.82 -8.49 12.66
CA ARG A 69 -4.39 -9.60 13.46
C ARG A 69 -3.77 -10.97 13.12
N PHE A 70 -3.46 -11.20 11.84
CA PHE A 70 -2.84 -12.45 11.37
C PHE A 70 -1.30 -12.40 11.35
N GLY A 71 -0.68 -11.35 11.87
CA GLY A 71 0.78 -11.21 11.91
C GLY A 71 1.42 -10.94 10.54
N VAL A 72 0.64 -10.56 9.53
CA VAL A 72 1.14 -10.20 8.20
C VAL A 72 1.78 -8.80 8.27
N PRO A 73 3.08 -8.64 7.95
CA PRO A 73 3.71 -7.33 7.88
C PRO A 73 2.96 -6.43 6.89
N SER A 74 2.50 -5.28 7.36
CA SER A 74 1.60 -4.46 6.56
C SER A 74 1.70 -2.98 6.86
N ALA A 75 1.29 -2.18 5.87
CA ALA A 75 1.08 -0.75 5.98
C ALA A 75 -0.16 -0.35 5.18
N TYR A 76 -0.53 0.92 5.20
CA TYR A 76 -1.69 1.42 4.47
C TYR A 76 -1.41 2.75 3.80
N ASN A 77 -2.02 2.94 2.64
CA ASN A 77 -2.02 4.18 1.91
C ASN A 77 -2.72 5.28 2.70
N SER A 78 -2.06 6.43 2.81
CA SER A 78 -2.61 7.62 3.45
C SER A 78 -3.08 8.65 2.42
N ILE A 79 -2.57 8.60 1.18
CA ILE A 79 -2.87 9.60 0.16
C ILE A 79 -2.57 9.08 -1.25
N PHE A 80 -3.51 9.28 -2.17
CA PHE A 80 -3.24 9.13 -3.60
C PHE A 80 -2.72 10.44 -4.18
N LEU A 81 -1.56 10.39 -4.84
CA LEU A 81 -0.93 11.59 -5.40
C LEU A 81 -1.65 12.05 -6.67
N ASP A 82 -2.15 11.13 -7.48
CA ASP A 82 -2.44 11.31 -8.91
C ASP A 82 -3.90 11.02 -9.31
N HIS A 83 -4.84 11.18 -8.37
CA HIS A 83 -6.25 10.96 -8.71
C HIS A 83 -6.84 12.04 -9.63
N GLU A 84 -6.15 13.18 -9.74
CA GLU A 84 -6.37 14.20 -10.78
C GLU A 84 -5.14 14.28 -11.68
N THR A 85 -5.35 14.44 -12.99
CA THR A 85 -4.31 14.58 -14.01
C THR A 85 -3.78 16.02 -14.05
N ASN A 86 -3.22 16.50 -12.93
CA ASN A 86 -2.74 17.86 -12.77
C ASN A 86 -1.48 17.89 -11.88
N ILE A 87 -0.40 18.52 -12.37
CA ILE A 87 0.88 18.54 -11.65
C ILE A 87 0.85 19.36 -10.36
N GLU A 88 0.14 20.50 -10.35
CA GLU A 88 -0.03 21.30 -9.14
C GLU A 88 -0.82 20.55 -8.07
N PHE A 89 -1.79 19.74 -8.51
CA PHE A 89 -2.52 18.84 -7.64
C PHE A 89 -1.59 17.81 -7.00
N MET A 90 -0.77 17.12 -7.81
CA MET A 90 0.21 16.13 -7.33
C MET A 90 1.21 16.74 -6.35
N ARG A 91 1.71 17.96 -6.61
CA ARG A 91 2.58 18.71 -5.67
C ARG A 91 1.89 18.95 -4.33
N LYS A 92 0.64 19.43 -4.34
CA LYS A 92 -0.14 19.63 -3.10
C LYS A 92 -0.35 18.32 -2.33
N GLN A 93 -0.64 17.23 -3.03
CA GLN A 93 -0.79 15.92 -2.40
C GLN A 93 0.53 15.42 -1.81
N PHE A 94 1.65 15.65 -2.47
CA PHE A 94 2.97 15.32 -1.94
C PHE A 94 3.30 16.12 -0.67
N GLN A 95 3.03 17.43 -0.65
CA GLN A 95 3.23 18.24 0.56
C GLN A 95 2.36 17.77 1.74
N LYS A 96 1.13 17.32 1.47
CA LYS A 96 0.29 16.67 2.49
C LYS A 96 0.92 15.36 2.98
N ALA A 97 1.48 14.54 2.07
CA ALA A 97 2.18 13.32 2.43
C ALA A 97 3.39 13.61 3.34
N VAL A 98 4.20 14.62 3.01
CA VAL A 98 5.32 15.10 3.84
C VAL A 98 4.84 15.51 5.22
N THR A 99 3.75 16.28 5.30
CA THR A 99 3.16 16.71 6.59
C THR A 99 2.72 15.52 7.44
N ILE A 100 2.09 14.51 6.82
CA ILE A 100 1.70 13.26 7.50
C ILE A 100 2.94 12.52 8.00
N ALA A 101 3.98 12.40 7.16
CA ALA A 101 5.22 11.72 7.52
C ALA A 101 5.91 12.40 8.70
N LYS A 102 6.01 13.74 8.71
CA LYS A 102 6.60 14.51 9.82
C LYS A 102 5.84 14.30 11.13
N LYS A 103 4.51 14.21 11.07
CA LYS A 103 3.67 14.02 12.27
C LYS A 103 3.66 12.58 12.79
N ARG A 104 3.60 11.59 11.88
CA ARG A 104 3.43 10.16 12.22
C ARG A 104 4.75 9.39 12.25
N GLY A 105 5.83 9.97 11.74
CA GLY A 105 7.12 9.32 11.50
C GLY A 105 7.20 8.55 10.17
N TRP A 106 6.08 8.34 9.47
CA TRP A 106 6.05 7.65 8.18
C TRP A 106 4.77 7.93 7.37
N VAL A 107 4.86 7.79 6.05
CA VAL A 107 3.71 7.83 5.14
C VAL A 107 3.85 6.81 4.01
N VAL A 108 2.74 6.20 3.58
CA VAL A 108 2.66 5.56 2.27
C VAL A 108 1.77 6.43 1.41
N ALA A 109 2.31 6.91 0.29
CA ALA A 109 1.59 7.59 -0.76
C ALA A 109 1.61 6.72 -2.01
N ILE A 110 0.48 6.58 -2.69
CA ILE A 110 0.36 5.76 -3.90
C ILE A 110 0.11 6.67 -5.11
N CYS A 111 0.76 6.35 -6.21
CA CYS A 111 0.48 6.88 -7.54
C CYS A 111 0.40 5.74 -8.56
N HIS A 112 0.03 6.04 -9.79
CA HIS A 112 -0.13 5.09 -10.88
C HIS A 112 0.83 5.41 -12.02
N ASN A 113 1.18 4.39 -12.81
CA ASN A 113 1.95 4.58 -14.03
C ASN A 113 1.06 5.20 -15.13
N ARG A 114 0.96 6.53 -15.12
CA ARG A 114 0.21 7.33 -16.11
C ARG A 114 1.16 8.32 -16.79
N PRO A 115 0.91 8.69 -18.06
CA PRO A 115 1.70 9.70 -18.75
C PRO A 115 1.86 11.00 -17.97
N ASP A 116 0.79 11.47 -17.31
CA ASP A 116 0.82 12.72 -16.54
C ASP A 116 1.55 12.58 -15.19
N THR A 117 1.63 11.38 -14.63
CA THR A 117 2.30 11.11 -13.35
C THR A 117 3.81 11.02 -13.50
N ILE A 118 4.30 10.57 -14.66
CA ILE A 118 5.75 10.38 -14.92
C ILE A 118 6.53 11.69 -14.76
N PRO A 119 6.15 12.84 -15.38
CA PRO A 119 6.84 14.11 -15.20
C PRO A 119 6.91 14.56 -13.74
N PHE A 120 5.85 14.31 -12.98
CA PHE A 120 5.83 14.63 -11.55
C PHE A 120 6.81 13.77 -10.74
N LEU A 121 6.90 12.47 -11.04
CA LEU A 121 7.90 11.60 -10.39
C LEU A 121 9.33 12.02 -10.75
N GLN A 122 9.55 12.47 -11.98
CA GLN A 122 10.85 12.97 -12.42
C GLN A 122 11.22 14.27 -11.69
N GLU A 123 10.27 15.20 -11.54
CA GLU A 123 10.43 16.39 -10.71
C GLU A 123 10.82 16.04 -9.26
N LEU A 124 10.21 15.02 -8.65
CA LEU A 124 10.58 14.58 -7.31
C LEU A 124 12.00 14.00 -7.24
N CYS A 125 12.44 13.27 -8.26
CA CYS A 125 13.80 12.73 -8.33
C CYS A 125 14.85 13.83 -8.48
N ASP A 126 14.55 14.88 -9.26
CA ASP A 126 15.45 16.00 -9.52
C ASP A 126 15.46 17.02 -8.36
N SER A 127 14.41 17.01 -7.54
CA SER A 127 14.25 17.90 -6.39
C SER A 127 15.09 17.44 -5.19
N ASN A 128 15.79 18.39 -4.54
CA ASN A 128 16.47 18.13 -3.28
C ASN A 128 15.48 18.11 -2.09
N ILE A 129 14.78 17.00 -1.91
CA ILE A 129 13.80 16.82 -0.83
C ILE A 129 14.52 16.40 0.46
N ASN A 130 14.86 17.39 1.30
CA ASN A 130 15.58 17.15 2.56
C ASN A 130 14.66 16.84 3.76
N ASP A 131 13.36 17.08 3.60
CA ASP A 131 12.37 17.00 4.68
C ASP A 131 11.90 15.58 5.00
N VAL A 132 12.07 14.65 4.06
CA VAL A 132 11.66 13.26 4.16
C VAL A 132 12.66 12.38 3.42
N LYS A 133 12.76 11.12 3.84
CA LYS A 133 13.56 10.11 3.14
C LYS A 133 12.63 9.15 2.41
N PHE A 134 12.82 9.00 1.10
CA PHE A 134 12.21 7.90 0.36
C PHE A 134 12.87 6.58 0.77
N VAL A 135 12.05 5.59 1.08
CA VAL A 135 12.49 4.25 1.49
C VAL A 135 11.65 3.21 0.77
N THR A 136 12.20 2.00 0.69
CA THR A 136 11.45 0.83 0.23
C THR A 136 10.39 0.41 1.25
N VAL A 137 9.38 -0.34 0.79
CA VAL A 137 8.36 -0.90 1.68
C VAL A 137 8.97 -1.77 2.80
N PRO A 138 9.91 -2.70 2.53
CA PRO A 138 10.56 -3.45 3.61
C PRO A 138 11.27 -2.59 4.66
N GLU A 139 11.95 -1.52 4.24
CA GLU A 139 12.59 -0.58 5.17
C GLU A 139 11.56 0.16 6.03
N LEU A 140 10.47 0.63 5.43
CA LEU A 140 9.36 1.24 6.16
C LEU A 140 8.84 0.31 7.26
N LEU A 141 8.59 -0.97 6.95
CA LEU A 141 8.07 -1.92 7.93
C LEU A 141 9.07 -2.20 9.06
N ARG A 142 10.39 -2.11 8.80
CA ARG A 142 11.42 -2.19 9.85
C ARG A 142 11.37 -0.95 10.76
N ILE A 143 11.21 0.24 10.19
CA ILE A 143 11.08 1.50 10.95
C ILE A 143 9.86 1.45 11.85
N GLN A 144 8.71 0.96 11.35
CA GLN A 144 7.48 0.85 12.14
C GLN A 144 7.60 -0.11 13.33
N LYS A 145 8.41 -1.16 13.23
CA LYS A 145 8.64 -2.12 14.34
C LYS A 145 9.56 -1.58 15.43
N ALA A 146 10.36 -0.56 15.12
CA ALA A 146 11.30 0.06 16.05
C ALA A 146 10.67 1.21 16.84
N GLN A 147 9.43 1.59 16.51
CA GLN A 147 8.61 2.60 17.20
C GLN A 147 7.66 1.92 18.18
#